data_AF-A0A4Q2ZXM3-F1
#
_entry.id   AF-A0A4Q2ZXM3-F1
#
_cell.length_a   1.000
_cell.length_b   1.000
_cell.length_c   1.000
_cell.angle_alpha   90.00
_cell.angle_beta   90.00
_cell.angle_gamma   90.00
#
_symmetry.space_group_name_H-M   'P 1'
#
loop_
_entity.id
_entity.type
_entity.pdbx_description
1 polymer ?
#
loop_
_entity_poly.entity_id
_entity_poly.type
_entity_poly.pdbx_seq_one_letter_code
_entity_poly.pdbx_strand_id
1 'polypeptide(L)' 'MLAAVTEGTSRVEYTCERCDGVAVTRDAWAEWQVQSQAWVLSEVFDFAFCHQCHRETRLIVRAA' A
#
# COMPACT_ATOMS: atom_id res chain seq x y z
N MET A 1 8.50 -36.69 4.40
CA MET A 1 8.43 -35.43 3.63
C MET A 1 7.32 -34.60 4.24
N LEU A 2 7.66 -33.56 4.99
CA LEU A 2 6.66 -32.67 5.62
C LEU A 2 6.24 -31.62 4.58
N ALA A 3 4.94 -31.56 4.30
CA ALA A 3 4.35 -30.57 3.43
C ALA A 3 4.60 -29.17 4.01
N ALA A 4 5.16 -28.28 3.19
CA ALA A 4 5.31 -26.88 3.53
C ALA A 4 3.91 -26.27 3.68
N VAL A 5 3.64 -25.68 4.84
CA VAL A 5 2.46 -24.86 5.07
C VAL A 5 2.60 -23.62 4.20
N THR A 6 1.85 -23.55 3.11
CA THR A 6 1.63 -22.30 2.39
C THR A 6 0.63 -21.48 3.20
N GLU A 7 1.14 -20.70 4.14
CA GLU A 7 0.38 -19.67 4.84
C GLU A 7 0.14 -18.53 3.84
N GLY A 8 -0.92 -18.70 3.04
CA GLY A 8 -1.29 -17.77 2.00
C GLY A 8 -1.88 -16.52 2.64
N THR A 9 -1.11 -15.43 2.68
CA THR A 9 -1.68 -14.10 2.91
C THR A 9 -2.67 -13.84 1.78
N SER A 10 -3.97 -13.90 2.08
CA SER A 10 -5.02 -13.60 1.13
C SER A 10 -4.73 -12.26 0.46
N ARG A 11 -4.72 -12.23 -0.87
CA ARG A 11 -4.50 -10.99 -1.62
C ARG A 11 -5.62 -10.01 -1.30
N VAL A 12 -5.26 -8.73 -1.22
CA VAL A 12 -6.21 -7.65 -0.98
C VAL A 12 -6.03 -6.53 -1.99
N GLU A 13 -7.11 -5.80 -2.23
CA GLU A 13 -7.12 -4.54 -2.99
C GLU A 13 -7.44 -3.37 -2.06
N TYR A 14 -6.73 -2.27 -2.24
CA TYR A 14 -7.07 -0.99 -1.64
C TYR A 14 -7.88 -0.17 -2.65
N THR A 15 -9.04 0.31 -2.23
CA THR A 15 -9.96 1.07 -3.08
C THR A 15 -10.30 2.42 -2.44
N CYS A 16 -10.58 3.42 -3.28
CA CYS A 16 -11.09 4.71 -2.86
C CYS A 16 -12.50 4.55 -2.26
N GLU A 17 -12.75 5.07 -1.07
CA GLU A 17 -14.08 5.02 -0.41
C GLU A 17 -15.22 5.67 -1.24
N ARG A 18 -14.89 6.50 -2.25
CA ARG A 18 -15.86 7.30 -2.99
C ARG A 18 -16.19 6.75 -4.38
N CYS A 19 -15.17 6.29 -5.10
CA CYS A 19 -15.33 5.83 -6.49
C CYS A 19 -15.01 4.35 -6.68
N ASP A 20 -14.67 3.64 -5.60
CA ASP A 20 -14.23 2.23 -5.60
C ASP A 20 -13.01 1.94 -6.49
N GLY A 21 -12.36 2.98 -7.01
CA GLY A 21 -11.18 2.87 -7.86
C GLY A 21 -9.94 2.42 -7.10
N VAL A 22 -9.12 1.61 -7.75
CA VAL A 22 -7.85 1.06 -7.23
C VAL A 22 -6.65 1.98 -7.43
N ALA A 23 -6.80 3.08 -8.17
CA ALA A 23 -5.72 4.04 -8.43
C ALA A 23 -5.53 4.98 -7.22
N VAL A 24 -5.00 4.42 -6.13
CA VAL A 24 -4.79 5.09 -4.85
C VAL A 24 -3.33 5.01 -4.40
N THR A 25 -2.88 6.02 -3.65
CA THR A 25 -1.53 6.09 -3.07
C THR A 25 -1.60 6.46 -1.60
N ARG A 26 -0.56 6.10 -0.83
CA ARG A 26 -0.31 6.61 0.54
C ARG A 26 0.91 7.52 0.52
N ASP A 27 0.91 8.51 1.40
CA ASP A 27 2.11 9.29 1.63
C ASP A 27 3.13 8.46 2.42
N ALA A 28 4.41 8.66 2.14
CA ALA A 28 5.46 7.88 2.77
C ALA A 28 6.79 8.64 2.72
N TRP A 29 7.65 8.38 3.71
CA TRP A 29 9.00 8.92 3.72
C TRP A 29 9.99 7.84 3.36
N ALA A 30 10.88 8.20 2.43
CA ALA A 30 12.05 7.43 2.12
C ALA A 30 13.28 8.13 2.68
N GLU A 31 14.19 7.37 3.30
CA GLU A 31 15.42 7.88 3.87
C GLU A 31 16.62 7.31 3.12
N TRP A 32 17.69 8.11 3.04
CA TRP A 32 18.93 7.67 2.41
C TRP A 32 19.71 6.77 3.37
N GLN A 33 19.82 5.49 3.04
CA GLN A 33 20.62 4.54 3.82
C GLN A 33 22.07 4.52 3.31
N VAL A 34 22.99 5.02 4.13
CA VAL A 34 24.41 5.17 3.75
C VAL A 34 25.09 3.82 3.48
N GLN A 35 24.78 2.75 4.23
CA GLN A 35 25.45 1.46 4.02
C GLN A 35 25.08 0.80 2.69
N SER A 36 23.81 0.89 2.30
CA SER A 36 23.29 0.30 1.06
C SER A 36 23.35 1.26 -0.14
N GLN A 37 23.62 2.56 0.11
CA GLN A 37 23.59 3.64 -0.89
C GLN A 37 22.27 3.63 -1.66
N ALA A 38 21.16 3.52 -0.94
CA ALA A 38 19.82 3.44 -1.51
C ALA A 38 18.81 4.24 -0.68
N TRP A 39 17.76 4.71 -1.35
CA TRP A 39 16.56 5.19 -0.70
C TRP A 39 15.75 4.00 -0.18
N VAL A 40 15.40 4.01 1.10
CA VAL A 40 14.60 2.97 1.74
C VAL A 40 13.32 3.60 2.24
N LEU A 41 12.19 2.93 2.02
CA LEU A 41 10.90 3.32 2.59
C LEU A 41 10.96 3.11 4.10
N SER A 42 10.99 4.18 4.88
CA SER A 42 11.11 4.12 6.34
C SER A 42 9.76 4.10 7.04
N GLU A 43 8.76 4.83 6.52
CA GLU A 43 7.44 4.94 7.15
C GLU A 43 6.35 5.23 6.10
N VAL A 44 5.14 4.74 6.35
CA VAL A 44 3.95 4.99 5.52
C VAL A 44 2.86 5.63 6.38
N PHE A 45 2.38 6.79 5.97
CA PHE A 45 1.41 7.58 6.73
C PHE A 45 -0.04 7.28 6.31
N ASP A 46 -0.99 7.72 7.12
CA ASP A 46 -2.43 7.52 6.88
C ASP A 46 -3.03 8.41 5.79
N PHE A 47 -2.30 9.44 5.36
CA PHE A 47 -2.73 10.23 4.21
C PHE A 47 -2.81 9.35 2.96
N ALA A 48 -3.95 9.39 2.28
CA ALA A 48 -4.15 8.68 1.03
C ALA A 48 -4.81 9.57 -0.03
N PHE A 49 -4.39 9.38 -1.29
CA PHE A 49 -4.87 10.16 -2.43
C PHE A 49 -5.45 9.23 -3.49
N CYS A 50 -6.60 9.62 -4.05
CA CYS A 50 -7.20 8.92 -5.19
C CYS A 50 -6.87 9.67 -6.49
N HIS A 51 -6.18 9.01 -7.42
CA HIS A 51 -5.79 9.60 -8.70
C HIS A 51 -6.97 9.79 -9.67
N GLN A 52 -8.05 9.01 -9.53
CA GLN A 52 -9.26 9.17 -10.33
C GLN A 52 -10.13 10.33 -9.83
N CYS A 53 -10.30 10.45 -8.51
CA CYS A 53 -11.05 11.55 -7.91
C CYS A 53 -10.23 12.86 -7.83
N HIS A 54 -8.90 12.76 -7.95
CA HIS A 54 -7.93 13.84 -7.83
C HIS A 54 -8.04 14.62 -6.51
N ARG A 55 -8.16 13.88 -5.40
CA ARG A 55 -8.30 14.40 -4.02
C ARG A 55 -7.92 13.35 -2.97
N GLU A 56 -7.80 13.78 -1.72
CA GLU A 56 -7.65 12.91 -0.56
C GLU A 56 -8.84 11.92 -0.41
N THR A 57 -8.54 10.73 0.09
CA THR A 57 -9.51 9.66 0.32
C THR A 57 -9.14 8.79 1.52
N ARG A 58 -10.09 8.01 2.05
CA ARG A 58 -9.79 6.84 2.88
C ARG A 58 -9.71 5.58 2.03
N LEU A 59 -8.85 4.66 2.44
CA LEU A 59 -8.67 3.37 1.76
C LEU A 59 -9.60 2.31 2.34
N ILE A 60 -10.35 1.64 1.47
CA ILE A 60 -11.16 0.47 1.81
C ILE A 60 -10.45 -0.78 1.33
N VAL A 61 -10.18 -1.70 2.27
CA VAL A 61 -9.55 -3.00 1.99
C VAL A 61 -10.60 -4.01 1.57
N ARG A 62 -10.37 -4.71 0.46
CA ARG A 62 -11.24 -5.77 -0.06
C ARG A 62 -10.41 -7.02 -0.35
N ALA A 63 -11.00 -8.20 -0.25
CA ALA A 63 -10.36 -9.42 -0.74
C ALA A 63 -10.28 -9.36 -2.28
N ALA A 64 -9.11 -9.71 -2.83
CA ALA A 64 -8.86 -9.75 -4.27
C ALA A 64 -9.31 -11.06 -4.90
#